data_AF-A0A097AS31-F1
#
_entry.id   AF-A0A097AS31-F1
#
_cell.length_a   1.000
_cell.length_b   1.000
_cell.length_c   1.000
_cell.angle_alpha   90.00
_cell.angle_beta   90.00
_cell.angle_gamma   90.00
#
_symmetry.space_group_name_H-M   'P 1'
#
loop_
_entity.id
_entity.type
_entity.pdbx_description
1 polymer ?
#
loop_
_entity_poly.entity_id
_entity_poly.type
_entity_poly.pdbx_seq_one_letter_code
_entity_poly.pdbx_strand_id
1 'polypeptide(L)'
;MDKSNDFVKEFKIYGMATDPIYIGTGGYTTGRVDNTIVRDPITKLPKIPGSSLAGTWRYYATLELLSKIKDKQPKFSDIKNLNGNTLNDKIKEWIKQNSSNWPNNRWEYFNGNVVAKITCAGQDNTPQEELSNSPDATNKEGKTGHCGHCIVCKGFGFSKKDLSWQGMIFFSDLNILFFPVFTRFGTKWITTKEMLKNANLYGEEPENEQDENKDLVCIILEKIEDGKVDGHINLGWIYLPYKVGNLSINLKEIKIGNFELTEDKIVIVPESLFSQIVNSNLEVRTSVSIDPITGAAKEGALFTSEAIPRGTIFYGDLRIFDRSVFDGLSDKVGDLPNYSMLKNALCDSKHFFETLGIGGMTTRGFGRIVLEINDKNTNNCDKDTQGKSEESNNNPNGGGQK
;
A
#
# COMPACT_ATOMS: atom_id res chain seq x y z
N MET A 1 -6.08 6.39 31.31
CA MET A 1 -4.70 6.08 30.89
C MET A 1 -4.72 4.67 30.34
N ASP A 2 -4.87 4.56 29.03
CA ASP A 2 -5.17 3.33 28.31
C ASP A 2 -4.02 2.34 28.39
N LYS A 3 -4.35 1.08 28.71
CA LYS A 3 -3.48 -0.06 28.41
C LYS A 3 -3.46 -0.19 26.89
N SER A 4 -2.40 0.32 26.27
CA SER A 4 -2.17 0.25 24.84
C SER A 4 -2.34 -1.17 24.33
N ASN A 5 -3.13 -1.30 23.27
CA ASN A 5 -3.53 -2.55 22.64
C ASN A 5 -2.32 -3.17 21.89
N ASP A 6 -1.48 -3.93 22.59
CA ASP A 6 -0.20 -4.44 22.06
C ASP A 6 -0.33 -5.41 20.86
N PHE A 7 -1.55 -5.85 20.55
CA PHE A 7 -1.89 -6.77 19.47
C PHE A 7 -2.05 -6.13 18.09
N VAL A 8 -2.10 -4.80 18.00
CA VAL A 8 -2.25 -4.11 16.71
C VAL A 8 -1.15 -3.06 16.58
N LYS A 9 -0.34 -3.20 15.54
CA LYS A 9 0.65 -2.18 15.15
C LYS A 9 0.11 -1.41 13.96
N GLU A 10 0.02 -0.09 14.12
CA GLU A 10 -0.54 0.82 13.12
C GLU A 10 0.56 1.63 12.47
N PHE A 11 0.50 1.76 11.15
CA PHE A 11 1.46 2.49 10.33
C PHE A 11 0.70 3.37 9.35
N LYS A 12 1.30 4.50 8.95
CA LYS A 12 0.79 5.32 7.85
C LYS A 12 1.43 4.86 6.54
N ILE A 13 0.62 4.72 5.50
CA ILE A 13 1.12 4.53 4.14
C ILE A 13 0.99 5.86 3.41
N TYR A 14 2.08 6.30 2.81
CA TYR A 14 2.09 7.37 1.81
C TYR A 14 2.45 6.80 0.45
N GLY A 15 1.83 7.34 -0.60
CA GLY A 15 2.11 6.91 -1.97
C GLY A 15 2.19 8.08 -2.92
N MET A 16 3.12 8.07 -3.86
CA MET A 16 3.21 9.07 -4.93
C MET A 16 3.16 8.40 -6.29
N ALA A 17 2.17 8.75 -7.09
CA ALA A 17 2.06 8.28 -8.47
C ALA A 17 3.25 8.78 -9.30
N THR A 18 4.04 7.88 -9.88
CA THR A 18 5.10 8.25 -10.84
C THR A 18 4.60 8.20 -12.28
N ASP A 19 3.65 7.32 -12.54
CA ASP A 19 2.83 7.28 -13.75
C ASP A 19 1.36 7.60 -13.42
N PRO A 20 0.53 7.90 -14.44
CA PRO A 20 -0.91 7.98 -14.23
C PRO A 20 -1.46 6.64 -13.72
N ILE A 21 -2.39 6.68 -12.78
CA ILE A 21 -2.96 5.48 -12.14
C ILE A 21 -4.38 5.23 -12.65
N TYR A 22 -4.61 4.03 -13.17
CA TYR A 22 -5.92 3.54 -13.57
C TYR A 22 -6.38 2.38 -12.69
N ILE A 23 -7.31 2.65 -11.76
CA ILE A 23 -8.04 1.62 -11.02
C ILE A 23 -9.46 1.57 -11.56
N GLY A 24 -9.72 0.67 -12.51
CA GLY A 24 -11.01 0.59 -13.19
C GLY A 24 -12.16 0.14 -12.28
N THR A 25 -13.38 0.59 -12.59
CA THR A 25 -14.62 0.18 -11.92
C THR A 25 -15.17 -1.16 -12.41
N GLY A 26 -14.56 -1.76 -13.44
CA GLY A 26 -14.95 -3.06 -13.99
C GLY A 26 -16.06 -3.02 -15.04
N GLY A 27 -16.47 -1.83 -15.51
CA GLY A 27 -17.48 -1.70 -16.56
C GLY A 27 -17.41 -0.37 -17.31
N TYR A 28 -18.10 -0.34 -18.45
CA TYR A 28 -18.31 0.88 -19.21
C TYR A 28 -19.44 1.70 -18.57
N THR A 29 -19.21 3.00 -18.41
CA THR A 29 -20.24 3.92 -17.94
C THR A 29 -20.69 4.80 -19.09
N THR A 30 -21.99 4.97 -19.27
CA THR A 30 -22.52 6.01 -20.16
C THR A 30 -22.17 7.37 -19.55
N GLY A 31 -21.24 8.10 -20.14
CA GLY A 31 -20.73 9.34 -19.57
C GLY A 31 -19.65 10.01 -20.41
N ARG A 32 -18.90 10.93 -19.80
CA ARG A 32 -17.81 11.67 -20.45
C ARG A 32 -16.68 10.76 -20.96
N VAL A 33 -16.49 9.62 -20.31
CA VAL A 33 -15.45 8.65 -20.61
C VAL A 33 -16.02 7.24 -20.55
N ASP A 34 -15.51 6.36 -21.39
CA ASP A 34 -15.96 4.97 -21.47
C ASP A 34 -15.49 4.18 -20.23
N ASN A 35 -14.19 4.25 -19.94
CA ASN A 35 -13.54 3.58 -18.82
C ASN A 35 -13.25 4.56 -17.67
N THR A 36 -14.04 4.47 -16.61
CA THR A 36 -13.89 5.29 -15.39
C THR A 36 -13.00 4.62 -14.34
N ILE A 37 -12.50 5.44 -13.42
CA ILE A 37 -11.76 5.01 -12.23
C ILE A 37 -12.64 4.97 -10.97
N VAL A 38 -12.26 4.13 -10.01
CA VAL A 38 -12.93 3.99 -8.71
C VAL A 38 -12.88 5.30 -7.93
N ARG A 39 -14.00 5.62 -7.29
CA ARG A 39 -14.20 6.81 -6.47
C ARG A 39 -14.83 6.47 -5.13
N ASP A 40 -14.60 7.31 -4.14
CA ASP A 40 -15.41 7.30 -2.94
C ASP A 40 -16.85 7.75 -3.26
N PRO A 41 -17.88 7.00 -2.83
CA PRO A 41 -19.26 7.31 -3.17
C PRO A 41 -19.77 8.61 -2.54
N ILE A 42 -19.20 9.03 -1.40
CA ILE A 42 -19.63 10.22 -0.64
C ILE A 42 -18.96 11.46 -1.23
N THR A 43 -17.63 11.46 -1.35
CA THR A 43 -16.87 12.65 -1.77
C THR A 43 -16.70 12.76 -3.29
N LYS A 44 -16.96 11.68 -4.03
CA LYS A 44 -16.67 11.54 -5.48
C LYS A 44 -15.19 11.72 -5.84
N LEU A 45 -14.30 11.66 -4.86
CA LEU A 45 -12.86 11.70 -5.09
C LEU A 45 -12.37 10.33 -5.56
N PRO A 46 -11.48 10.26 -6.56
CA PRO A 46 -10.78 9.03 -6.90
C PRO A 46 -9.95 8.51 -5.73
N LYS A 47 -9.86 7.19 -5.62
CA LYS A 47 -9.07 6.52 -4.58
C LYS A 47 -8.45 5.22 -5.09
N ILE A 48 -7.46 4.71 -4.38
CA ILE A 48 -6.95 3.35 -4.59
C ILE A 48 -7.55 2.47 -3.50
N PRO A 49 -8.44 1.51 -3.82
CA PRO A 49 -9.06 0.65 -2.82
C PRO A 49 -8.02 -0.19 -2.07
N GLY A 50 -8.22 -0.36 -0.76
CA GLY A 50 -7.36 -1.19 0.09
C GLY A 50 -7.33 -2.65 -0.40
N SER A 51 -8.40 -3.14 -1.02
CA SER A 51 -8.45 -4.45 -1.67
C SER A 51 -7.54 -4.56 -2.89
N SER A 52 -7.43 -3.50 -3.70
CA SER A 52 -6.50 -3.45 -4.84
C SER A 52 -5.06 -3.41 -4.36
N LEU A 53 -4.78 -2.65 -3.30
CA LEU A 53 -3.47 -2.61 -2.67
C LEU A 53 -3.10 -3.98 -2.08
N ALA A 54 -4.00 -4.59 -1.29
CA ALA A 54 -3.80 -5.89 -0.66
C ALA A 54 -3.56 -7.01 -1.68
N GLY A 55 -4.35 -7.07 -2.76
CA GLY A 55 -4.18 -8.08 -3.81
C GLY A 55 -2.86 -7.94 -4.56
N THR A 56 -2.49 -6.72 -4.92
CA THR A 56 -1.22 -6.42 -5.61
C THR A 56 -0.02 -6.72 -4.71
N TRP A 57 -0.08 -6.31 -3.44
CA TRP A 57 1.01 -6.57 -2.49
C TRP A 57 1.14 -8.04 -2.13
N ARG A 58 0.02 -8.79 -2.03
CA ARG A 58 0.05 -10.25 -1.87
C ARG A 58 0.85 -10.91 -2.98
N TYR A 59 0.60 -10.46 -4.22
CA TYR A 59 1.31 -10.97 -5.38
C TYR A 59 2.81 -10.65 -5.30
N TYR A 60 3.17 -9.39 -5.04
CA TYR A 60 4.57 -8.95 -4.94
C TYR A 60 5.32 -9.57 -3.77
N ALA A 61 4.69 -9.70 -2.59
CA ALA A 61 5.28 -10.39 -1.45
C ALA A 61 5.56 -11.86 -1.76
N THR A 62 4.73 -12.51 -2.58
CA THR A 62 5.00 -13.88 -3.04
C THR A 62 6.15 -13.94 -4.02
N LEU A 63 6.23 -13.01 -4.98
CA LEU A 63 7.36 -12.93 -5.90
C LEU A 63 8.68 -12.70 -5.16
N GLU A 64 8.69 -11.77 -4.22
CA GLU A 64 9.85 -11.45 -3.40
C GLU A 64 10.25 -12.63 -2.51
N LEU A 65 9.28 -13.32 -1.92
CA LEU A 65 9.56 -14.52 -1.12
C LEU A 65 10.25 -15.58 -1.98
N LEU A 66 9.65 -15.93 -3.12
CA LEU A 66 10.16 -16.99 -3.99
C LEU A 66 11.52 -16.64 -4.59
N SER A 67 11.77 -15.36 -4.93
CA SER A 67 13.07 -14.92 -5.42
C SER A 67 14.19 -15.17 -4.39
N LYS A 68 13.89 -15.01 -3.10
CA LYS A 68 14.83 -15.21 -1.98
C LYS A 68 15.05 -16.66 -1.58
N ILE A 69 14.07 -17.55 -1.78
CA ILE A 69 14.13 -18.94 -1.28
C ILE A 69 14.23 -20.02 -2.37
N LYS A 70 14.08 -19.68 -3.67
CA LYS A 70 14.01 -20.66 -4.77
C LYS A 70 15.12 -21.73 -4.77
N ASP A 71 16.35 -21.34 -4.43
CA ASP A 71 17.53 -22.23 -4.48
C ASP A 71 17.70 -23.06 -3.20
N LYS A 72 16.91 -22.74 -2.16
CA LYS A 72 16.96 -23.36 -0.83
C LYS A 72 15.72 -24.18 -0.51
N GLN A 73 14.66 -24.02 -1.29
CA GLN A 73 13.37 -24.66 -1.05
C GLN A 73 13.45 -26.16 -1.41
N PRO A 74 12.98 -27.06 -0.53
CA PRO A 74 12.95 -28.49 -0.82
C PRO A 74 11.84 -28.83 -1.81
N LYS A 75 11.93 -30.01 -2.43
CA LYS A 75 10.76 -30.56 -3.12
C LYS A 75 9.73 -30.94 -2.06
N PHE A 76 8.46 -30.69 -2.36
CA PHE A 76 7.39 -31.01 -1.40
C PHE A 76 7.28 -32.51 -1.10
N SER A 77 7.66 -33.38 -2.05
CA SER A 77 7.80 -34.83 -1.82
C SER A 77 8.71 -35.16 -0.64
N ASP A 78 9.81 -34.40 -0.50
CA ASP A 78 10.83 -34.64 0.52
C ASP A 78 10.25 -34.30 1.90
N ILE A 79 9.46 -33.22 1.98
CA ILE A 79 8.71 -32.85 3.20
C ILE A 79 7.65 -33.90 3.53
N LYS A 80 6.88 -34.35 2.53
CA LYS A 80 5.76 -35.29 2.74
C LYS A 80 6.24 -36.63 3.32
N ASN A 81 7.44 -37.07 2.94
CA ASN A 81 8.04 -38.33 3.37
C ASN A 81 8.67 -38.29 4.77
N LEU A 82 8.74 -37.12 5.42
CA LEU A 82 9.24 -37.00 6.78
C LEU A 82 8.24 -37.54 7.81
N ASN A 83 8.79 -37.93 8.96
CA ASN A 83 8.01 -38.32 10.14
C ASN A 83 7.33 -37.09 10.75
N GLY A 84 6.04 -37.20 11.05
CA GLY A 84 5.25 -36.11 11.66
C GLY A 84 3.75 -36.34 11.44
N ASN A 85 2.94 -35.98 12.44
CA ASN A 85 1.49 -36.15 12.38
C ASN A 85 0.82 -35.07 11.52
N THR A 86 1.38 -33.86 11.54
CA THR A 86 0.90 -32.72 10.75
C THR A 86 1.96 -32.26 9.74
N LEU A 87 1.54 -31.47 8.74
CA LEU A 87 2.49 -30.85 7.82
C LEU A 87 3.41 -29.85 8.54
N ASN A 88 2.92 -29.17 9.59
CA ASN A 88 3.74 -28.28 10.41
C ASN A 88 4.88 -29.04 11.11
N ASP A 89 4.61 -30.24 11.65
CA ASP A 89 5.65 -31.08 12.27
C ASP A 89 6.73 -31.47 11.26
N LYS A 90 6.31 -31.85 10.05
CA LYS A 90 7.22 -32.23 8.96
C LYS A 90 8.08 -31.07 8.49
N ILE A 91 7.51 -29.86 8.42
CA ILE A 91 8.26 -28.62 8.12
C ILE A 91 9.31 -28.37 9.20
N LYS A 92 8.93 -28.44 10.49
CA LYS A 92 9.85 -28.25 11.61
C LYS A 92 11.00 -29.27 11.61
N GLU A 93 10.68 -30.53 11.35
CA GLU A 93 11.68 -31.60 11.26
C GLU A 93 12.66 -31.36 10.09
N TRP A 94 12.16 -30.95 8.92
CA TRP A 94 13.02 -30.60 7.79
C TRP A 94 13.98 -29.45 8.12
N ILE A 95 13.46 -28.38 8.74
CA ILE A 95 14.25 -27.21 9.13
C ILE A 95 15.33 -27.61 10.15
N LYS A 96 15.00 -28.48 11.11
CA LYS A 96 15.96 -29.00 12.08
C LYS A 96 17.12 -29.75 11.40
N GLN A 97 16.82 -30.55 10.38
CA GLN A 97 17.82 -31.27 9.58
C GLN A 97 18.64 -30.35 8.66
N ASN A 98 18.13 -29.15 8.33
CA ASN A 98 18.72 -28.23 7.35
C ASN A 98 18.97 -26.82 7.92
N SER A 99 19.26 -26.73 9.22
CA SER A 99 19.34 -25.47 9.97
C SER A 99 20.33 -24.46 9.40
N SER A 100 21.42 -24.92 8.76
CA SER A 100 22.39 -24.06 8.08
C SER A 100 21.82 -23.30 6.88
N ASN A 101 20.84 -23.89 6.19
CA ASN A 101 20.23 -23.32 4.99
C ASN A 101 19.01 -22.46 5.31
N TRP A 102 18.44 -22.61 6.51
CA TRP A 102 17.19 -21.98 6.93
C TRP A 102 17.29 -21.32 8.30
N PRO A 103 18.07 -20.23 8.43
CA PRO A 103 18.22 -19.51 9.70
C PRO A 103 16.93 -18.74 10.02
N ASN A 104 16.24 -19.07 11.12
CA ASN A 104 14.92 -18.50 11.48
C ASN A 104 14.99 -17.05 12.04
N ASN A 105 15.76 -16.18 11.40
CA ASN A 105 16.02 -14.80 11.86
C ASN A 105 15.49 -13.73 10.89
N ARG A 106 15.05 -14.10 9.69
CA ARG A 106 14.49 -13.20 8.69
C ARG A 106 13.14 -13.69 8.19
N TRP A 107 12.35 -12.79 7.63
CA TRP A 107 10.97 -13.08 7.25
C TRP A 107 10.87 -14.12 6.13
N GLU A 108 11.85 -14.19 5.22
CA GLU A 108 11.90 -15.19 4.15
C GLU A 108 12.11 -16.61 4.69
N TYR A 109 12.69 -16.75 5.89
CA TYR A 109 12.94 -18.01 6.57
C TYR A 109 11.87 -18.35 7.61
N PHE A 110 10.71 -17.69 7.57
CA PHE A 110 9.55 -18.17 8.32
C PHE A 110 9.25 -19.63 7.97
N ASN A 111 9.05 -20.49 8.98
CA ASN A 111 8.96 -21.95 8.80
C ASN A 111 7.97 -22.37 7.69
N GLY A 112 6.79 -21.77 7.67
CA GLY A 112 5.78 -22.08 6.66
C GLY A 112 6.17 -21.73 5.21
N ASN A 113 7.22 -20.93 4.98
CA ASN A 113 7.68 -20.58 3.63
C ASN A 113 8.35 -21.77 2.92
N VAL A 114 8.76 -22.81 3.66
CA VAL A 114 9.26 -24.07 3.09
C VAL A 114 8.31 -24.64 2.04
N VAL A 115 7.00 -24.47 2.22
CA VAL A 115 5.96 -24.98 1.32
C VAL A 115 5.26 -23.89 0.50
N ALA A 116 5.82 -22.67 0.47
CA ALA A 116 5.28 -21.58 -0.33
C ALA A 116 5.30 -21.93 -1.83
N LYS A 117 4.23 -21.58 -2.55
CA LYS A 117 4.15 -21.74 -4.02
C LYS A 117 3.70 -20.43 -4.66
N ILE A 118 3.97 -20.27 -5.95
CA ILE A 118 3.49 -19.11 -6.72
C ILE A 118 1.96 -18.97 -6.67
N THR A 119 1.23 -20.08 -6.48
CA THR A 119 -0.23 -20.07 -6.32
C THR A 119 -0.70 -19.43 -5.02
N CYS A 120 0.18 -19.13 -4.06
CA CYS A 120 -0.15 -18.34 -2.87
C CYS A 120 -0.40 -16.86 -3.20
N ALA A 121 0.08 -16.39 -4.35
CA ALA A 121 0.01 -15.01 -4.80
C ALA A 121 -1.40 -14.56 -5.21
N GLY A 122 -2.20 -15.48 -5.74
CA GLY A 122 -3.49 -15.17 -6.39
C GLY A 122 -4.71 -15.65 -5.60
N GLN A 123 -5.80 -15.96 -6.30
CA GLN A 123 -6.96 -16.63 -5.72
C GLN A 123 -6.62 -18.10 -5.40
N ASP A 124 -7.29 -18.65 -4.38
CA ASP A 124 -7.14 -20.07 -4.07
C ASP A 124 -7.90 -20.89 -5.12
N ASN A 125 -7.20 -21.76 -5.85
CA ASN A 125 -7.82 -22.65 -6.82
C ASN A 125 -8.47 -23.88 -6.16
N THR A 126 -8.19 -24.12 -4.88
CA THR A 126 -8.62 -25.32 -4.12
C THR A 126 -9.15 -24.98 -2.72
N PRO A 127 -10.09 -24.03 -2.56
CA PRO A 127 -10.62 -23.67 -1.24
C PRO A 127 -11.55 -24.75 -0.65
N GLN A 128 -12.02 -25.69 -1.47
CA GLN A 128 -12.88 -26.82 -1.07
C GLN A 128 -12.07 -28.02 -0.54
N GLU A 129 -10.76 -27.96 -0.63
CA GLU A 129 -9.85 -28.99 -0.13
C GLU A 129 -9.50 -28.74 1.34
N GLU A 130 -9.15 -29.81 2.04
CA GLU A 130 -8.65 -29.71 3.42
C GLU A 130 -7.22 -29.15 3.44
N LEU A 131 -6.87 -28.44 4.51
CA LEU A 131 -5.55 -27.82 4.64
C LEU A 131 -4.41 -28.85 4.59
N SER A 132 -4.65 -30.06 5.10
CA SER A 132 -3.71 -31.20 5.07
C SER A 132 -3.29 -31.63 3.66
N ASN A 133 -4.15 -31.39 2.67
CA ASN A 133 -3.87 -31.70 1.26
C ASN A 133 -3.10 -30.57 0.56
N SER A 134 -2.99 -29.39 1.17
CA SER A 134 -2.25 -28.26 0.62
C SER A 134 -0.75 -28.40 0.90
N PRO A 135 0.13 -27.95 -0.01
CA PRO A 135 -0.13 -27.18 -1.24
C PRO A 135 -0.30 -28.04 -2.50
N ASP A 136 -0.44 -29.36 -2.41
CA ASP A 136 -0.46 -30.28 -3.57
C ASP A 136 -1.85 -30.58 -4.10
N ALA A 137 -2.90 -30.25 -3.35
CA ALA A 137 -4.26 -30.35 -3.83
C ALA A 137 -4.44 -29.56 -5.13
N THR A 138 -5.11 -30.15 -6.11
CA THR A 138 -5.36 -29.55 -7.43
C THR A 138 -6.83 -29.51 -7.75
N ASN A 139 -7.26 -28.45 -8.45
CA ASN A 139 -8.59 -28.43 -9.05
C ASN A 139 -8.68 -29.32 -10.30
N LYS A 140 -9.84 -29.31 -10.98
CA LYS A 140 -10.07 -30.07 -12.23
C LYS A 140 -9.11 -29.74 -13.37
N GLU A 141 -8.46 -28.57 -13.32
CA GLU A 141 -7.48 -28.11 -14.32
C GLU A 141 -6.03 -28.39 -13.90
N GLY A 142 -5.81 -29.11 -12.79
CA GLY A 142 -4.47 -29.39 -12.27
C GLY A 142 -3.80 -28.19 -11.56
N LYS A 143 -4.53 -27.11 -11.27
CA LYS A 143 -3.98 -25.92 -10.61
C LYS A 143 -4.05 -26.06 -9.09
N THR A 144 -2.93 -25.80 -8.41
CA THR A 144 -2.83 -25.77 -6.94
C THR A 144 -3.33 -24.45 -6.36
N GLY A 145 -3.60 -24.46 -5.06
CA GLY A 145 -4.11 -23.29 -4.33
C GLY A 145 -3.14 -22.64 -3.35
N HIS A 146 -3.70 -21.96 -2.36
CA HIS A 146 -2.94 -21.43 -1.23
C HIS A 146 -2.39 -22.58 -0.38
N CYS A 147 -1.14 -22.45 0.09
CA CYS A 147 -0.55 -23.45 0.96
C CYS A 147 -1.09 -23.41 2.40
N GLY A 148 -1.59 -22.24 2.85
CA GLY A 148 -2.10 -22.01 4.21
C GLY A 148 -1.03 -21.89 5.31
N HIS A 149 0.23 -22.20 5.00
CA HIS A 149 1.32 -22.20 5.97
C HIS A 149 2.29 -21.03 5.81
N CYS A 150 2.56 -20.55 4.60
CA CYS A 150 3.55 -19.50 4.37
C CYS A 150 3.15 -18.13 4.94
N ILE A 151 4.14 -17.26 5.10
CA ILE A 151 3.97 -15.91 5.64
C ILE A 151 2.94 -15.09 4.84
N VAL A 152 2.87 -15.29 3.52
CA VAL A 152 1.87 -14.63 2.66
C VAL A 152 0.46 -15.11 2.98
N CYS A 153 0.24 -16.41 3.14
CA CYS A 153 -1.08 -16.94 3.52
C CYS A 153 -1.48 -16.46 4.93
N LYS A 154 -0.55 -16.40 5.89
CA LYS A 154 -0.82 -15.88 7.24
C LYS A 154 -1.11 -14.38 7.23
N GLY A 155 -0.32 -13.61 6.49
CA GLY A 155 -0.45 -12.16 6.37
C GLY A 155 -1.72 -11.72 5.65
N PHE A 156 -2.00 -12.29 4.48
CA PHE A 156 -3.12 -11.87 3.61
C PHE A 156 -4.39 -12.72 3.75
N GLY A 157 -4.35 -13.81 4.53
CA GLY A 157 -5.48 -14.70 4.73
C GLY A 157 -5.59 -15.83 3.71
N PHE A 158 -6.34 -16.86 4.05
CA PHE A 158 -6.68 -17.97 3.16
C PHE A 158 -7.95 -18.67 3.66
N SER A 159 -8.60 -19.46 2.80
CA SER A 159 -9.74 -20.28 3.20
C SER A 159 -9.63 -21.67 2.61
N LYS A 160 -9.77 -22.68 3.48
CA LYS A 160 -9.88 -24.11 3.17
C LYS A 160 -11.20 -24.65 3.70
N LYS A 161 -11.55 -25.88 3.33
CA LYS A 161 -12.80 -26.53 3.74
C LYS A 161 -12.93 -26.62 5.27
N ASP A 162 -11.82 -26.88 5.94
CA ASP A 162 -11.77 -27.19 7.37
C ASP A 162 -11.12 -26.11 8.23
N LEU A 163 -10.65 -25.01 7.63
CA LEU A 163 -10.08 -23.84 8.30
C LEU A 163 -10.19 -22.59 7.41
N SER A 164 -10.71 -21.51 7.98
CA SER A 164 -10.66 -20.19 7.36
C SER A 164 -9.83 -19.25 8.23
N TRP A 165 -8.84 -18.59 7.64
CA TRP A 165 -7.90 -17.72 8.34
C TRP A 165 -8.05 -16.28 7.85
N GLN A 166 -8.43 -15.40 8.78
CA GLN A 166 -8.39 -13.96 8.55
C GLN A 166 -6.93 -13.49 8.51
N GLY A 167 -6.54 -12.81 7.44
CA GLY A 167 -5.21 -12.23 7.30
C GLY A 167 -4.85 -11.29 8.45
N MET A 168 -3.56 -11.26 8.77
CA MET A 168 -2.97 -10.40 9.81
C MET A 168 -2.67 -8.98 9.32
N ILE A 169 -2.75 -8.72 8.01
CA ILE A 169 -2.48 -7.41 7.40
C ILE A 169 -3.79 -6.78 6.93
N PHE A 170 -4.02 -5.54 7.32
CA PHE A 170 -5.12 -4.71 6.84
C PHE A 170 -4.58 -3.46 6.16
N PHE A 171 -5.15 -3.15 5.00
CA PHE A 171 -4.94 -1.90 4.27
C PHE A 171 -6.24 -1.11 4.22
N SER A 172 -6.20 0.17 4.58
CA SER A 172 -7.28 1.09 4.22
C SER A 172 -7.22 1.40 2.72
N ASP A 173 -8.26 2.07 2.22
CA ASP A 173 -8.16 2.77 0.94
C ASP A 173 -7.07 3.85 1.04
N LEU A 174 -6.33 4.06 -0.06
CA LEU A 174 -5.46 5.23 -0.20
C LEU A 174 -6.27 6.37 -0.80
N ASN A 175 -6.46 7.42 -0.01
CA ASN A 175 -7.17 8.63 -0.39
C ASN A 175 -6.18 9.66 -0.92
N ILE A 176 -6.63 10.55 -1.80
CA ILE A 176 -5.82 11.66 -2.29
C ILE A 176 -5.53 12.63 -1.13
N LEU A 177 -4.25 12.87 -0.85
CA LEU A 177 -3.79 13.87 0.11
C LEU A 177 -3.47 15.19 -0.58
N PHE A 178 -2.70 15.11 -1.67
CA PHE A 178 -2.38 16.25 -2.52
C PHE A 178 -2.57 15.89 -3.98
N PHE A 179 -3.26 16.75 -4.72
CA PHE A 179 -3.54 16.54 -6.14
C PHE A 179 -2.81 17.60 -6.99
N PRO A 180 -2.00 17.21 -7.99
CA PRO A 180 -1.30 18.16 -8.84
C PRO A 180 -2.26 18.80 -9.84
N VAL A 181 -2.24 20.13 -9.93
CA VAL A 181 -3.00 20.92 -10.89
C VAL A 181 -2.06 21.88 -11.60
N PHE A 182 -2.17 21.94 -12.93
CA PHE A 182 -1.44 22.92 -13.70
C PHE A 182 -2.07 24.31 -13.54
N THR A 183 -1.25 25.30 -13.22
CA THR A 183 -1.64 26.70 -13.06
C THR A 183 -0.75 27.60 -13.92
N ARG A 184 -1.11 28.87 -14.08
CA ARG A 184 -0.28 29.87 -14.77
C ARG A 184 1.08 30.11 -14.09
N PHE A 185 1.23 29.67 -12.84
CA PHE A 185 2.46 29.78 -12.04
C PHE A 185 3.19 28.44 -11.91
N GLY A 186 2.93 27.51 -12.83
CA GLY A 186 3.44 26.14 -12.78
C GLY A 186 2.51 25.19 -12.02
N THR A 187 2.96 23.95 -11.83
CA THR A 187 2.18 22.92 -11.13
C THR A 187 2.11 23.23 -9.64
N LYS A 188 0.89 23.24 -9.10
CA LYS A 188 0.61 23.37 -7.67
C LYS A 188 -0.11 22.12 -7.17
N TRP A 189 0.10 21.77 -5.92
CA TRP A 189 -0.54 20.64 -5.25
C TRP A 189 -1.68 21.16 -4.40
N ILE A 190 -2.89 20.84 -4.80
CA ILE A 190 -4.08 21.23 -4.07
C ILE A 190 -4.39 20.24 -2.95
N THR A 191 -4.87 20.74 -1.83
CA THR A 191 -5.40 19.96 -0.70
C THR A 191 -6.47 20.77 0.04
N THR A 192 -6.98 20.26 1.14
CA THR A 192 -7.98 20.93 1.98
C THR A 192 -7.58 20.86 3.45
N LYS A 193 -8.18 21.73 4.29
CA LYS A 193 -7.91 21.71 5.74
C LYS A 193 -8.29 20.35 6.33
N GLU A 194 -9.43 19.79 5.93
CA GLU A 194 -9.93 18.51 6.43
C GLU A 194 -9.00 17.34 6.05
N MET A 195 -8.48 17.32 4.81
CA MET A 195 -7.52 16.30 4.39
C MET A 195 -6.23 16.35 5.21
N LEU A 196 -5.71 17.54 5.50
CA LEU A 196 -4.54 17.72 6.35
C LEU A 196 -4.80 17.29 7.80
N LYS A 197 -5.97 17.63 8.35
CA LYS A 197 -6.40 17.21 9.70
C LYS A 197 -6.53 15.68 9.78
N ASN A 198 -7.18 15.04 8.82
CA ASN A 198 -7.35 13.58 8.75
C ASN A 198 -6.02 12.82 8.60
N ALA A 199 -5.05 13.43 7.91
CA ALA A 199 -3.71 12.89 7.79
C ALA A 199 -2.82 13.14 9.02
N ASN A 200 -3.29 13.88 10.04
CA ASN A 200 -2.52 14.40 11.18
C ASN A 200 -1.33 15.28 10.79
N LEU A 201 -1.43 16.00 9.67
CA LEU A 201 -0.38 16.89 9.16
C LEU A 201 -0.61 18.36 9.51
N TYR A 202 -1.78 18.68 10.04
CA TYR A 202 -2.18 20.01 10.45
C TYR A 202 -1.69 20.30 11.87
N GLY A 203 -0.91 21.37 12.06
CA GLY A 203 -0.42 21.77 13.39
C GLY A 203 -1.53 22.25 14.35
N GLU A 204 -1.21 22.34 15.64
CA GLU A 204 -2.12 22.94 16.64
C GLU A 204 -2.42 24.40 16.29
N GLU A 205 -3.71 24.76 16.24
CA GLU A 205 -4.15 26.12 15.89
C GLU A 205 -3.83 27.12 17.02
N PRO A 206 -3.41 28.35 16.71
CA PRO A 206 -3.60 29.45 17.64
C PRO A 206 -5.10 29.74 17.79
N GLU A 207 -5.55 29.97 19.03
CA GLU A 207 -6.94 30.09 19.54
C GLU A 207 -7.89 31.13 18.90
N ASN A 208 -7.66 31.63 17.69
CA ASN A 208 -8.46 32.69 17.08
C ASN A 208 -9.02 32.30 15.68
N GLU A 209 -9.90 31.30 15.61
CA GLU A 209 -10.83 31.19 14.48
C GLU A 209 -12.06 32.09 14.74
N GLN A 210 -11.92 33.39 14.44
CA GLN A 210 -13.08 34.26 14.22
C GLN A 210 -13.61 34.00 12.80
N ASP A 211 -14.86 33.55 12.75
CA ASP A 211 -15.73 33.39 11.57
C ASP A 211 -15.03 32.92 10.28
N GLU A 212 -15.13 31.62 9.98
CA GLU A 212 -14.94 31.10 8.63
C GLU A 212 -15.97 31.77 7.70
N ASN A 213 -15.61 32.92 7.14
CA ASN A 213 -16.31 33.47 5.99
C ASN A 213 -16.37 32.36 4.94
N LYS A 214 -17.59 32.02 4.50
CA LYS A 214 -17.91 31.08 3.42
C LYS A 214 -17.38 31.52 2.05
N ASP A 215 -16.39 32.38 2.01
CA ASP A 215 -15.81 32.91 0.79
C ASP A 215 -15.03 31.79 0.10
N LEU A 216 -15.29 31.60 -1.19
CA LEU A 216 -14.62 30.63 -2.05
C LEU A 216 -13.18 31.11 -2.38
N VAL A 217 -12.34 31.20 -1.35
CA VAL A 217 -10.98 31.74 -1.41
C VAL A 217 -9.98 30.64 -1.12
N CYS A 218 -8.97 30.50 -1.97
CA CYS A 218 -7.85 29.61 -1.73
C CYS A 218 -6.84 30.23 -0.74
N ILE A 219 -6.18 29.39 0.05
CA ILE A 219 -5.05 29.80 0.89
C ILE A 219 -3.76 29.29 0.26
N ILE A 220 -2.78 30.17 0.11
CA ILE A 220 -1.45 29.82 -0.37
C ILE A 220 -0.46 30.09 0.76
N LEU A 221 0.44 29.14 1.01
CA LEU A 221 1.34 29.19 2.15
C LEU A 221 2.50 30.16 1.95
N GLU A 222 2.93 30.34 0.70
CA GLU A 222 3.98 31.28 0.33
C GLU A 222 3.52 32.22 -0.80
N LYS A 223 4.17 33.38 -0.91
CA LYS A 223 3.86 34.36 -1.95
C LYS A 223 4.21 33.78 -3.33
N ILE A 224 3.22 33.74 -4.22
CA ILE A 224 3.44 33.31 -5.62
C ILE A 224 3.97 34.46 -6.49
N GLU A 225 3.60 35.70 -6.15
CA GLU A 225 4.02 36.90 -6.86
C GLU A 225 4.64 37.89 -5.87
N ASP A 226 5.72 38.55 -6.28
CA ASP A 226 6.44 39.50 -5.44
C ASP A 226 5.52 40.63 -4.94
N GLY A 227 5.49 40.81 -3.62
CA GLY A 227 4.72 41.86 -2.96
C GLY A 227 3.20 41.66 -2.92
N LYS A 228 2.64 40.59 -3.52
CA LYS A 228 1.20 40.31 -3.50
C LYS A 228 0.82 39.35 -2.38
N VAL A 229 -0.13 39.77 -1.55
CA VAL A 229 -0.72 38.98 -0.45
C VAL A 229 -2.09 38.40 -0.80
N ASP A 230 -2.67 38.83 -1.91
CA ASP A 230 -3.88 38.29 -2.50
C ASP A 230 -3.79 38.35 -4.03
N GLY A 231 -4.71 37.65 -4.69
CA GLY A 231 -4.75 37.61 -6.14
C GLY A 231 -5.74 36.57 -6.63
N HIS A 232 -5.49 36.07 -7.84
CA HIS A 232 -6.26 34.99 -8.42
C HIS A 232 -5.35 33.93 -9.03
N ILE A 233 -5.81 32.68 -8.97
CA ILE A 233 -5.12 31.50 -9.48
C ILE A 233 -6.09 30.65 -10.28
N ASN A 234 -5.61 30.09 -11.40
CA ASN A 234 -6.36 29.11 -12.15
C ASN A 234 -6.04 27.70 -11.65
N LEU A 235 -7.07 26.90 -11.41
CA LEU A 235 -6.98 25.49 -11.06
C LEU A 235 -7.68 24.68 -12.17
N GLY A 236 -6.92 24.40 -13.24
CA GLY A 236 -7.50 23.99 -14.51
C GLY A 236 -8.30 25.13 -15.14
N TRP A 237 -9.59 24.89 -15.39
CA TRP A 237 -10.51 25.87 -15.98
C TRP A 237 -11.18 26.80 -14.96
N ILE A 238 -11.06 26.51 -13.66
CA ILE A 238 -11.68 27.30 -12.59
C ILE A 238 -10.71 28.40 -12.19
N TYR A 239 -11.21 29.64 -12.07
CA TYR A 239 -10.43 30.81 -11.65
C TYR A 239 -10.91 31.27 -10.27
N LEU A 240 -10.06 31.19 -9.25
CA LEU A 240 -10.42 31.47 -7.86
C LEU A 240 -9.56 32.59 -7.27
N PRO A 241 -10.14 33.43 -6.41
CA PRO A 241 -9.36 34.34 -5.59
C PRO A 241 -8.51 33.54 -4.59
N TYR A 242 -7.33 34.06 -4.26
CA TYR A 242 -6.48 33.50 -3.21
C TYR A 242 -6.02 34.58 -2.25
N LYS A 243 -5.66 34.16 -1.04
CA LYS A 243 -4.93 34.95 -0.05
C LYS A 243 -3.72 34.16 0.44
N VAL A 244 -2.64 34.86 0.75
CA VAL A 244 -1.48 34.27 1.42
C VAL A 244 -1.82 34.13 2.89
N GLY A 245 -1.69 32.93 3.43
CA GLY A 245 -2.01 32.62 4.83
C GLY A 245 -0.97 31.69 5.41
N ASN A 246 -0.69 31.86 6.71
CA ASN A 246 0.25 31.00 7.41
C ASN A 246 -0.51 29.79 7.96
N LEU A 247 -0.17 28.61 7.45
CA LEU A 247 -0.63 27.35 8.02
C LEU A 247 0.57 26.47 8.35
N SER A 248 0.64 25.99 9.59
CA SER A 248 1.66 25.05 10.00
C SER A 248 1.32 23.65 9.47
N ILE A 249 2.08 23.16 8.50
CA ILE A 249 1.93 21.81 7.93
C ILE A 249 3.21 21.01 8.18
N ASN A 250 3.09 19.83 8.77
CA ASN A 250 4.25 18.96 9.00
C ASN A 250 4.65 18.17 7.73
N LEU A 251 5.20 18.87 6.73
CA LEU A 251 5.61 18.27 5.45
C LEU A 251 6.75 17.24 5.57
N LYS A 252 7.52 17.29 6.67
CA LYS A 252 8.65 16.37 6.91
C LYS A 252 8.20 14.91 7.06
N GLU A 253 6.95 14.68 7.45
CA GLU A 253 6.38 13.33 7.52
C GLU A 253 6.09 12.73 6.14
N ILE A 254 5.99 13.56 5.10
CA ILE A 254 5.66 13.15 3.72
C ILE A 254 6.95 13.04 2.89
N LYS A 255 7.89 12.20 3.32
CA LYS A 255 9.04 11.84 2.50
C LYS A 255 8.71 10.61 1.67
N ILE A 256 8.53 10.80 0.36
CA ILE A 256 8.22 9.72 -0.58
C ILE A 256 9.35 9.63 -1.60
N GLY A 257 10.23 8.63 -1.45
CA GLY A 257 11.45 8.53 -2.24
C GLY A 257 12.30 9.80 -2.15
N ASN A 258 12.71 10.33 -3.31
CA ASN A 258 13.53 11.55 -3.41
C ASN A 258 12.71 12.83 -3.61
N PHE A 259 11.37 12.75 -3.58
CA PHE A 259 10.51 13.91 -3.79
C PHE A 259 10.25 14.63 -2.47
N GLU A 260 10.43 15.95 -2.48
CA GLU A 260 10.10 16.83 -1.36
C GLU A 260 9.05 17.84 -1.82
N LEU A 261 7.91 17.83 -1.12
CA LEU A 261 6.86 18.83 -1.31
C LEU A 261 7.20 20.05 -0.47
N THR A 262 7.23 21.22 -1.10
CA THR A 262 7.57 22.50 -0.49
C THR A 262 6.32 23.38 -0.38
N GLU A 263 6.29 24.26 0.63
CA GLU A 263 5.12 25.09 0.95
C GLU A 263 4.71 26.01 -0.21
N ASP A 264 5.66 26.53 -0.99
CA ASP A 264 5.42 27.35 -2.18
C ASP A 264 4.54 26.67 -3.24
N LYS A 265 4.50 25.34 -3.24
CA LYS A 265 3.75 24.55 -4.22
C LYS A 265 2.34 24.20 -3.75
N ILE A 266 1.99 24.45 -2.50
CA ILE A 266 0.73 24.01 -1.91
C ILE A 266 -0.33 25.09 -2.02
N VAL A 267 -1.53 24.67 -2.41
CA VAL A 267 -2.73 25.53 -2.43
C VAL A 267 -3.84 24.83 -1.67
N ILE A 268 -4.31 25.43 -0.60
CA ILE A 268 -5.45 24.92 0.16
C ILE A 268 -6.71 25.49 -0.46
N VAL A 269 -7.59 24.61 -0.92
CA VAL A 269 -8.83 24.99 -1.60
C VAL A 269 -10.03 24.78 -0.66
N PRO A 270 -11.14 25.50 -0.89
CA PRO A 270 -12.38 25.23 -0.17
C PRO A 270 -12.85 23.78 -0.36
N GLU A 271 -13.30 23.14 0.73
CA GLU A 271 -13.76 21.73 0.73
C GLU A 271 -14.82 21.47 -0.36
N SER A 272 -15.75 22.41 -0.51
CA SER A 272 -16.86 22.34 -1.46
C SER A 272 -16.41 22.30 -2.94
N LEU A 273 -15.21 22.81 -3.25
CA LEU A 273 -14.68 22.85 -4.61
C LEU A 273 -13.66 21.73 -4.88
N PHE A 274 -13.10 21.11 -3.85
CA PHE A 274 -11.99 20.15 -4.00
C PHE A 274 -12.33 19.02 -4.96
N SER A 275 -13.48 18.35 -4.77
CA SER A 275 -13.93 17.26 -5.63
C SER A 275 -14.15 17.71 -7.08
N GLN A 276 -14.70 18.91 -7.29
CA GLN A 276 -14.90 19.46 -8.64
C GLN A 276 -13.57 19.76 -9.32
N ILE A 277 -12.61 20.36 -8.61
CA ILE A 277 -11.28 20.67 -9.14
C ILE A 277 -10.55 19.37 -9.50
N VAL A 278 -10.53 18.37 -8.61
CA VAL A 278 -9.90 17.06 -8.86
C VAL A 278 -10.51 16.40 -10.09
N ASN A 279 -11.82 16.20 -10.13
CA ASN A 279 -12.49 15.51 -11.23
C ASN A 279 -12.36 16.25 -12.58
N SER A 280 -12.23 17.58 -12.56
CA SER A 280 -12.00 18.39 -13.77
C SER A 280 -10.59 18.29 -14.33
N ASN A 281 -9.62 17.86 -13.52
CA ASN A 281 -8.20 17.82 -13.87
C ASN A 281 -7.65 16.38 -13.95
N LEU A 282 -8.53 15.37 -13.98
CA LEU A 282 -8.13 13.99 -14.26
C LEU A 282 -7.66 13.84 -15.71
N GLU A 283 -6.69 12.96 -15.91
CA GLU A 283 -6.18 12.67 -17.24
C GLU A 283 -7.20 11.85 -18.00
N VAL A 284 -7.51 12.24 -19.24
CA VAL A 284 -8.34 11.46 -20.16
C VAL A 284 -7.54 11.16 -21.40
N ARG A 285 -7.36 9.87 -21.68
CA ARG A 285 -6.69 9.39 -22.89
C ARG A 285 -7.69 8.73 -23.82
N THR A 286 -7.66 9.14 -25.08
CA THR A 286 -8.32 8.42 -26.17
C THR A 286 -7.38 7.37 -26.71
N SER A 287 -7.89 6.14 -26.87
CA SER A 287 -7.17 4.99 -27.39
C SER A 287 -7.94 4.39 -28.56
N VAL A 288 -7.21 3.81 -29.51
CA VAL A 288 -7.78 3.14 -30.67
C VAL A 288 -6.97 1.88 -31.00
N SER A 289 -7.64 0.87 -31.55
CA SER A 289 -6.94 -0.27 -32.16
C SER A 289 -6.84 -0.07 -33.68
N ILE A 290 -5.63 -0.21 -34.22
CA ILE A 290 -5.34 -0.03 -35.64
C ILE A 290 -5.40 -1.38 -36.38
N ASP A 291 -5.97 -1.39 -37.58
CA ASP A 291 -5.85 -2.49 -38.52
C ASP A 291 -4.45 -2.44 -39.20
N PRO A 292 -3.61 -3.46 -39.03
CA PRO A 292 -2.26 -3.45 -39.58
C PRO A 292 -2.21 -3.51 -41.11
N ILE A 293 -3.28 -3.95 -41.80
CA ILE A 293 -3.32 -4.05 -43.26
C ILE A 293 -3.66 -2.69 -43.87
N THR A 294 -4.66 -2.01 -43.32
CA THR A 294 -5.17 -0.74 -43.88
C THR A 294 -4.53 0.49 -43.26
N GLY A 295 -3.92 0.37 -42.07
CA GLY A 295 -3.41 1.48 -41.26
C GLY A 295 -4.52 2.34 -40.61
N ALA A 296 -5.79 1.98 -40.80
CA ALA A 296 -6.93 2.70 -40.26
C ALA A 296 -7.37 2.17 -38.89
N ALA A 297 -8.17 2.96 -38.17
CA ALA A 297 -8.82 2.52 -36.95
C ALA A 297 -9.81 1.37 -37.23
N LYS A 298 -9.79 0.33 -36.41
CA LYS A 298 -10.80 -0.73 -36.44
C LYS A 298 -12.15 -0.17 -35.98
N GLU A 299 -13.21 -0.59 -36.65
CA GLU A 299 -14.58 -0.22 -36.28
C GLU A 299 -14.89 -0.65 -34.83
N GLY A 300 -15.50 0.27 -34.07
CA GLY A 300 -15.84 0.04 -32.65
C GLY A 300 -14.66 0.00 -31.67
N ALA A 301 -13.42 0.25 -32.11
CA ALA A 301 -12.24 0.13 -31.27
C ALA A 301 -11.72 1.46 -30.68
N LEU A 302 -12.45 2.55 -30.85
CA LEU A 302 -12.17 3.84 -30.23
C LEU A 302 -12.78 3.87 -28.83
N PHE A 303 -11.98 4.16 -27.81
CA PHE A 303 -12.45 4.30 -26.44
C PHE A 303 -11.61 5.31 -25.66
N THR A 304 -12.18 5.84 -24.60
CA THR A 304 -11.57 6.82 -23.70
C THR A 304 -11.38 6.22 -22.33
N SER A 305 -10.31 6.59 -21.65
CA SER A 305 -10.00 6.11 -20.30
C SER A 305 -9.52 7.27 -19.44
N GLU A 306 -10.08 7.34 -18.25
CA GLU A 306 -9.69 8.30 -17.23
C GLU A 306 -8.55 7.75 -16.36
N ALA A 307 -7.68 8.60 -15.84
CA ALA A 307 -6.65 8.19 -14.90
C ALA A 307 -6.33 9.31 -13.90
N ILE A 308 -5.86 8.90 -12.72
CA ILE A 308 -5.31 9.82 -11.73
C ILE A 308 -3.93 10.28 -12.22
N PRO A 309 -3.65 11.57 -12.38
CA PRO A 309 -2.37 12.06 -12.90
C PRO A 309 -1.18 11.64 -12.02
N ARG A 310 0.00 11.50 -12.66
CA ARG A 310 1.28 11.40 -11.95
C ARG A 310 1.50 12.62 -11.04
N GLY A 311 2.25 12.43 -9.97
CA GLY A 311 2.50 13.43 -8.94
C GLY A 311 1.40 13.52 -7.88
N THR A 312 0.29 12.80 -8.04
CA THR A 312 -0.74 12.67 -7.00
C THR A 312 -0.15 11.95 -5.80
N ILE A 313 -0.31 12.56 -4.62
CA ILE A 313 0.12 12.02 -3.34
C ILE A 313 -1.11 11.45 -2.65
N PHE A 314 -1.00 10.21 -2.20
CA PHE A 314 -2.01 9.49 -1.48
C PHE A 314 -1.57 9.19 -0.04
N TYR A 315 -2.54 8.95 0.82
CA TYR A 315 -2.32 8.50 2.18
C TYR A 315 -3.36 7.45 2.61
N GLY A 316 -2.99 6.60 3.53
CA GLY A 316 -3.87 5.63 4.17
C GLY A 316 -3.20 4.97 5.38
N ASP A 317 -3.86 3.94 5.90
CA ASP A 317 -3.47 3.22 7.10
C ASP A 317 -3.14 1.75 6.78
N LEU A 318 -2.07 1.28 7.40
CA LEU A 318 -1.69 -0.13 7.47
C LEU A 318 -1.80 -0.59 8.91
N ARG A 319 -2.52 -1.68 9.14
CA ARG A 319 -2.60 -2.31 10.46
C ARG A 319 -2.10 -3.74 10.37
N ILE A 320 -1.19 -4.09 11.25
CA ILE A 320 -0.72 -5.47 11.41
C ILE A 320 -1.23 -5.97 12.76
N PHE A 321 -2.09 -6.98 12.71
CA PHE A 321 -2.61 -7.69 13.87
C PHE A 321 -1.59 -8.73 14.29
N ASP A 322 -0.77 -8.41 15.29
CA ASP A 322 0.21 -9.35 15.83
C ASP A 322 -0.50 -10.43 16.65
N ARG A 323 -0.56 -11.63 16.06
CA ARG A 323 -1.17 -12.81 16.67
C ARG A 323 -0.09 -13.82 17.10
N SER A 324 1.19 -13.44 17.14
CA SER A 324 2.28 -14.35 17.50
C SER A 324 2.16 -14.89 18.93
N VAL A 325 1.43 -14.22 19.81
CA VAL A 325 1.11 -14.75 21.16
C VAL A 325 0.24 -16.01 21.10
N PHE A 326 -0.46 -16.24 19.99
CA PHE A 326 -1.28 -17.43 19.75
C PHE A 326 -0.54 -18.48 18.91
N ASP A 327 0.78 -18.33 18.78
CA ASP A 327 1.61 -19.26 18.04
C ASP A 327 1.52 -20.67 18.64
N GLY A 328 1.30 -21.68 17.80
CA GLY A 328 1.16 -23.07 18.25
C GLY A 328 -0.10 -23.40 19.06
N LEU A 329 -1.05 -22.46 19.26
CA LEU A 329 -2.29 -22.76 20.00
C LEU A 329 -3.26 -23.69 19.25
N SER A 330 -3.11 -23.78 17.92
CA SER A 330 -3.90 -24.67 17.09
C SER A 330 -2.99 -25.41 16.11
N ASP A 331 -2.99 -26.73 16.19
CA ASP A 331 -2.21 -27.60 15.30
C ASP A 331 -2.48 -27.34 13.81
N LYS A 332 -3.71 -26.92 13.48
CA LYS A 332 -4.11 -26.58 12.11
C LYS A 332 -3.56 -25.24 11.64
N VAL A 333 -3.50 -24.24 12.53
CA VAL A 333 -2.95 -22.92 12.18
C VAL A 333 -1.43 -23.00 12.10
N GLY A 334 -0.79 -23.76 13.00
CA GLY A 334 0.67 -23.87 13.03
C GLY A 334 1.34 -22.55 13.39
N ASP A 335 2.53 -22.36 12.84
CA ASP A 335 3.38 -21.24 13.22
C ASP A 335 2.78 -19.89 12.74
N LEU A 336 2.98 -18.82 13.52
CA LEU A 336 2.51 -17.46 13.21
C LEU A 336 3.67 -16.44 13.13
N PRO A 337 3.71 -15.60 12.07
CA PRO A 337 4.72 -14.55 11.96
C PRO A 337 4.41 -13.40 12.93
N ASN A 338 5.45 -12.78 13.51
CA ASN A 338 5.29 -11.54 14.26
C ASN A 338 5.10 -10.32 13.33
N TYR A 339 4.73 -9.18 13.89
CA TYR A 339 4.47 -7.97 13.09
C TYR A 339 5.70 -7.50 12.29
N SER A 340 6.90 -7.65 12.85
CA SER A 340 8.15 -7.21 12.22
C SER A 340 8.44 -8.00 10.95
N MET A 341 8.23 -9.31 10.96
CA MET A 341 8.37 -10.16 9.77
C MET A 341 7.40 -9.75 8.66
N LEU A 342 6.14 -9.46 9.00
CA LEU A 342 5.14 -8.99 8.04
C LEU A 342 5.50 -7.60 7.49
N LYS A 343 5.89 -6.65 8.35
CA LYS A 343 6.35 -5.31 7.94
C LYS A 343 7.54 -5.41 6.98
N ASN A 344 8.54 -6.24 7.30
CA ASN A 344 9.73 -6.42 6.47
C ASN A 344 9.40 -7.08 5.12
N ALA A 345 8.49 -8.06 5.09
CA ALA A 345 8.01 -8.64 3.84
C ALA A 345 7.33 -7.59 2.94
N LEU A 346 6.55 -6.68 3.53
CA LEU A 346 5.94 -5.56 2.81
C LEU A 346 7.01 -4.58 2.30
N CYS A 347 7.93 -4.14 3.18
CA CYS A 347 9.02 -3.23 2.83
C CYS A 347 9.90 -3.77 1.68
N ASP A 348 10.29 -5.05 1.75
CA ASP A 348 11.14 -5.67 0.72
C ASP A 348 10.41 -5.79 -0.62
N SER A 349 9.10 -6.06 -0.62
CA SER A 349 8.32 -6.26 -1.85
C SER A 349 7.77 -4.97 -2.47
N LYS A 350 7.82 -3.83 -1.77
CA LYS A 350 7.21 -2.56 -2.23
C LYS A 350 7.81 -2.03 -3.54
N HIS A 351 9.08 -2.35 -3.83
CA HIS A 351 9.76 -1.90 -5.05
C HIS A 351 9.09 -2.41 -6.34
N PHE A 352 8.30 -3.48 -6.27
CA PHE A 352 7.53 -3.96 -7.41
C PHE A 352 6.42 -2.98 -7.84
N PHE A 353 5.94 -2.10 -6.96
CA PHE A 353 5.01 -1.04 -7.35
C PHE A 353 5.63 0.00 -8.28
N GLU A 354 6.95 0.20 -8.20
CA GLU A 354 7.69 1.13 -9.05
C GLU A 354 8.02 0.52 -10.43
N THR A 355 7.99 -0.80 -10.54
CA THR A 355 8.38 -1.53 -11.76
C THR A 355 7.20 -2.17 -12.47
N LEU A 356 6.35 -2.90 -11.75
CA LEU A 356 5.20 -3.64 -12.29
C LEU A 356 3.89 -2.83 -12.20
N GLY A 357 3.77 -1.92 -11.24
CA GLY A 357 2.64 -0.99 -11.09
C GLY A 357 1.34 -1.60 -10.56
N ILE A 358 0.46 -0.76 -10.04
CA ILE A 358 -0.87 -1.13 -9.54
C ILE A 358 -1.98 -0.76 -10.54
N GLY A 359 -3.04 -1.57 -10.58
CA GLY A 359 -4.22 -1.30 -11.39
C GLY A 359 -4.14 -1.90 -12.80
N GLY A 360 -4.87 -1.29 -13.72
CA GLY A 360 -4.88 -1.70 -15.13
C GLY A 360 -3.90 -0.90 -15.99
N MET A 361 -3.73 -1.36 -17.24
CA MET A 361 -2.91 -0.69 -18.26
C MET A 361 -1.42 -0.52 -17.92
N THR A 362 -0.87 -1.33 -17.03
CA THR A 362 0.54 -1.21 -16.57
C THR A 362 1.57 -1.34 -17.70
N THR A 363 1.30 -2.16 -18.72
CA THR A 363 2.14 -2.29 -19.93
C THR A 363 2.08 -1.08 -20.86
N ARG A 364 1.20 -0.11 -20.58
CA ARG A 364 0.99 1.11 -21.38
C ARG A 364 1.44 2.38 -20.64
N GLY A 365 2.32 2.23 -19.65
CA GLY A 365 2.86 3.35 -18.86
C GLY A 365 1.86 3.91 -17.85
N PHE A 366 1.13 3.03 -17.17
CA PHE A 366 0.25 3.38 -16.05
C PHE A 366 0.65 2.62 -14.78
N GLY A 367 0.19 3.12 -13.63
CA GLY A 367 0.13 2.36 -12.38
C GLY A 367 1.40 2.36 -11.54
N ARG A 368 2.53 2.89 -12.03
CA ARG A 368 3.75 3.00 -11.22
C ARG A 368 3.55 3.99 -10.07
N ILE A 369 3.86 3.56 -8.85
CA ILE A 369 3.69 4.31 -7.60
C ILE A 369 4.85 4.00 -6.66
N VAL A 370 5.39 5.03 -6.01
CA VAL A 370 6.35 4.89 -4.91
C VAL A 370 5.57 4.84 -3.60
N LEU A 371 5.84 3.87 -2.73
CA LEU A 371 5.13 3.67 -1.47
C LEU A 371 6.09 3.73 -0.29
N GLU A 372 5.67 4.43 0.76
CA GLU A 372 6.39 4.51 2.04
C GLU A 372 5.49 4.08 3.20
N ILE A 373 6.05 3.28 4.10
CA ILE A 373 5.38 2.81 5.32
C ILE A 373 6.07 3.52 6.48
N ASN A 374 5.39 4.50 7.05
CA ASN A 374 5.89 5.31 8.15
C ASN A 374 5.38 4.77 9.49
N ASP A 375 6.30 4.66 10.44
CA ASP A 375 6.02 4.33 11.83
C ASP A 375 6.15 5.60 12.66
N LYS A 376 5.20 5.86 13.58
CA LYS A 376 5.29 7.03 14.47
C LYS A 376 6.48 6.94 15.44
N ASN A 377 7.04 5.74 15.65
CA ASN A 377 7.99 5.47 16.72
C ASN A 377 9.38 4.95 16.27
N THR A 378 9.58 4.58 14.99
CA THR A 378 10.88 4.08 14.49
C THR A 378 11.10 4.42 13.01
N ASN A 379 12.36 4.35 12.56
CA ASN A 379 12.77 4.64 11.18
C ASN A 379 11.90 3.90 10.14
N ASN A 380 11.75 4.55 8.97
CA ASN A 380 11.01 4.08 7.79
C ASN A 380 11.52 2.72 7.28
N CYS A 381 11.03 2.22 6.15
CA CYS A 381 11.61 1.04 5.48
C CYS A 381 13.07 1.29 5.02
N ASP A 382 13.98 1.56 5.95
CA ASP A 382 15.41 1.72 5.73
C ASP A 382 16.04 0.33 5.63
N LYS A 383 17.01 0.21 4.72
CA LYS A 383 17.67 -1.05 4.38
C LYS A 383 18.63 -1.59 5.45
N ASP A 384 18.68 -1.01 6.65
CA ASP A 384 19.78 -1.18 7.62
C ASP A 384 19.40 -1.62 9.04
N THR A 385 18.23 -2.20 9.29
CA THR A 385 17.99 -2.97 10.54
C THR A 385 18.20 -4.47 10.32
N GLN A 386 19.37 -4.82 9.80
CA GLN A 386 19.96 -6.13 10.04
C GLN A 386 20.62 -6.11 11.42
N GLY A 387 19.97 -6.76 12.40
CA GLY A 387 20.61 -7.25 13.63
C GLY A 387 21.03 -6.19 14.65
N LYS A 388 20.09 -5.73 15.47
CA LYS A 388 20.37 -5.48 16.89
C LYS A 388 19.24 -6.07 17.72
N SER A 389 19.48 -7.28 18.22
CA SER A 389 18.79 -7.78 19.40
C SER A 389 19.03 -6.80 20.54
N GLU A 390 17.96 -6.37 21.20
CA GLU A 390 18.03 -5.70 22.49
C GLU A 390 18.70 -6.64 23.50
N GLU A 391 20.00 -6.47 23.72
CA GLU A 391 20.64 -6.98 24.93
C GLU A 391 20.23 -6.06 26.09
N SER A 392 19.31 -6.58 26.89
CA SER A 392 18.96 -6.07 28.21
C SER A 392 20.15 -6.22 29.17
N ASN A 393 21.06 -5.25 29.16
CA ASN A 393 22.04 -5.10 30.24
C ASN A 393 21.35 -4.50 31.48
N ASN A 394 20.67 -5.35 32.23
CA ASN A 394 20.39 -5.10 33.65
C ASN A 394 21.66 -5.41 34.45
N ASN A 395 22.37 -4.37 34.87
CA ASN A 395 23.37 -4.49 35.92
C ASN A 395 23.22 -3.29 36.87
N PRO A 396 22.58 -3.45 38.05
CA PRO A 396 22.61 -2.43 39.09
C PRO A 396 23.70 -2.73 40.12
N ASN A 397 24.48 -1.67 40.41
CA ASN A 397 25.18 -1.37 41.65
C ASN A 397 26.57 -1.93 41.98
N GLY A 398 27.40 -0.99 42.46
CA GLY A 398 28.62 -1.19 43.25
C GLY A 398 29.82 -0.50 42.60
N GLY A 399 29.98 0.82 42.69
CA GLY A 399 30.27 1.54 43.93
C GLY A 399 31.77 1.84 43.98
N GLY A 400 32.17 3.07 43.66
CA GLY A 400 33.57 3.49 43.73
C GLY A 400 34.06 3.63 45.17
N GLN A 401 35.34 3.35 45.40
CA GLN A 401 36.22 4.04 46.36
C GLN A 401 37.64 3.46 46.30
N LYS A 402 38.54 4.16 45.59
CA LYS A 402 39.86 4.68 46.00
C LYS A 402 40.77 4.85 44.79
#